data_AF-A0A9J7AVI0-F1
#
_entry.id   AF-A0A9J7AVI0-F1
#
_cell.length_a   1.000
_cell.length_b   1.000
_cell.length_c   1.000
_cell.angle_alpha   90.00
_cell.angle_beta   90.00
_cell.angle_gamma   90.00
#
_symmetry.space_group_name_H-M   'P 1'
#
loop_
_entity.id
_entity.type
_entity.pdbx_description
1 polymer ?
#
loop_
_entity_poly.entity_id
_entity_poly.type
_entity_poly.pdbx_seq_one_letter_code
_entity_poly.pdbx_strand_id
1 'polypeptide(L)'
;MSTGRNAEDIARRLASVRGRLEATLQEPTSAVTGALVGLEADVAAVCSAVPNLPAADAHALAPEMKHVIGLLELLSKAISEQAAAEPQNSDSAALRRQAAAAYGGGQKRRR
;
A
#
# COMPACT_ATOMS: atom_id res chain seq x y z
N MET A 1 7.54 34.79 6.97
CA MET A 1 7.62 33.61 6.08
C MET A 1 7.72 32.37 6.95
N SER A 2 6.79 31.44 6.78
CA SER A 2 6.44 30.33 7.69
C SER A 2 7.23 29.04 7.44
N THR A 3 8.54 29.12 7.21
CA THR A 3 9.35 27.94 6.86
C THR A 3 9.36 26.86 7.96
N GLY A 4 9.40 27.28 9.24
CA GLY A 4 9.32 26.36 10.38
C GLY A 4 8.01 25.58 10.47
N ARG A 5 6.86 26.21 10.18
CA ARG A 5 5.56 25.51 10.16
C ARG A 5 5.49 24.45 9.05
N ASN A 6 6.05 24.75 7.88
CA ASN A 6 6.08 23.78 6.77
C ASN A 6 6.93 22.55 7.12
N ALA A 7 8.08 22.73 7.78
CA ALA A 7 8.92 21.61 8.21
C ALA A 7 8.25 20.74 9.28
N GLU A 8 7.57 21.35 10.25
CA GLU A 8 6.80 20.63 11.28
C GLU A 8 5.63 19.83 10.69
N ASP A 9 4.91 20.40 9.73
CA ASP A 9 3.81 19.72 9.04
C ASP A 9 4.31 18.52 8.22
N ILE A 10 5.45 18.67 7.55
CA ILE A 10 6.10 17.56 6.82
C ILE A 10 6.57 16.47 7.79
N ALA A 11 7.19 16.84 8.91
CA ALA A 11 7.61 15.89 9.94
C ALA A 11 6.42 15.10 10.50
N ARG A 12 5.29 15.77 10.76
CA ARG A 12 4.06 15.13 11.24
C ARG A 12 3.49 14.14 10.22
N ARG A 13 3.50 14.52 8.93
CA ARG A 13 3.08 13.63 7.84
C ARG A 13 3.99 12.42 7.73
N LEU A 14 5.30 12.60 7.78
CA LEU A 14 6.28 11.50 7.79
C LEU A 14 6.07 10.55 8.97
N ALA A 15 5.85 11.08 10.18
CA ALA A 15 5.58 10.26 11.35
C ALA A 15 4.27 9.45 11.22
N SER A 16 3.23 10.06 10.65
CA SER A 16 1.96 9.39 10.36
C SER A 16 2.13 8.27 9.31
N VAL A 17 2.86 8.55 8.24
CA VAL A 17 3.22 7.57 7.20
C VAL A 17 4.00 6.41 7.82
N ARG A 18 5.00 6.70 8.64
CA ARG A 18 5.80 5.69 9.34
C ARG A 18 4.93 4.78 10.21
N GLY A 19 4.12 5.35 11.10
CA GLY A 19 3.30 4.56 12.02
C GLY A 19 2.32 3.63 11.29
N ARG A 20 1.76 4.08 10.15
CA ARG A 20 0.90 3.24 9.31
C ARG A 20 1.67 2.12 8.63
N LEU A 21 2.87 2.40 8.12
CA LEU A 21 3.73 1.39 7.49
C LEU A 21 4.18 0.33 8.52
N GLU A 22 4.61 0.75 9.70
CA GLU A 22 4.98 -0.15 10.80
C GLU A 22 3.82 -1.05 11.23
N ALA A 23 2.63 -0.47 11.41
CA ALA A 23 1.42 -1.24 11.74
C ALA A 23 1.07 -2.25 10.64
N THR A 24 1.19 -1.84 9.37
CA THR A 24 0.89 -2.73 8.23
C THR A 24 1.94 -3.84 8.11
N LEU A 25 3.20 -3.59 8.44
CA LEU A 25 4.25 -4.61 8.44
C LEU A 25 4.05 -5.64 9.57
N GLN A 26 3.48 -5.24 10.71
CA GLN A 26 3.13 -6.15 11.79
C GLN A 26 1.92 -7.03 11.44
N GLU A 27 0.96 -6.48 10.70
CA GLU A 27 -0.23 -7.20 10.24
C GLU A 27 -0.46 -7.02 8.73
N PRO A 28 0.25 -7.78 7.88
CA PRO A 28 0.23 -7.59 6.42
C PRO A 28 -1.15 -7.77 5.79
N THR A 29 -2.01 -8.61 6.39
CA THR A 29 -3.40 -8.79 5.97
C THR A 29 -4.22 -7.50 6.07
N SER A 30 -3.84 -6.58 6.97
CA SER A 30 -4.48 -5.27 7.13
C SER A 30 -4.14 -4.28 6.01
N ALA A 31 -3.11 -4.57 5.20
CA ALA A 31 -2.81 -3.81 3.98
C ALA A 31 -3.99 -3.86 2.99
N VAL A 32 -4.65 -5.01 2.89
CA VAL A 32 -5.74 -5.30 1.95
C VAL A 32 -7.06 -4.68 2.42
N THR A 33 -7.21 -4.43 3.73
CA THR A 33 -8.46 -3.92 4.34
C THR A 33 -8.51 -2.40 4.49
N GLY A 34 -7.47 -1.68 4.05
CA GLY A 34 -7.52 -0.23 3.91
C GLY A 34 -6.47 0.57 4.71
N ALA A 35 -5.57 -0.09 5.44
CA ALA A 35 -4.51 0.61 6.20
C ALA A 35 -3.60 1.51 5.33
N LEU A 36 -3.48 1.18 4.04
CA LEU A 36 -2.68 1.91 3.05
C LEU A 36 -3.48 2.98 2.28
N VAL A 37 -4.78 3.12 2.52
CA VAL A 37 -5.60 4.15 1.82
C VAL A 37 -5.04 5.54 2.11
N GLY A 38 -4.86 6.34 1.06
CA GLY A 38 -4.30 7.70 1.16
C GLY A 38 -2.80 7.78 1.45
N LEU A 39 -2.09 6.66 1.58
CA LEU A 39 -0.63 6.65 1.81
C LEU A 39 0.11 7.34 0.66
N GLU A 40 -0.30 7.05 -0.58
CA GLU A 40 0.26 7.66 -1.78
C GLU A 40 0.14 9.19 -1.76
N ALA A 41 -1.04 9.70 -1.40
CA ALA A 41 -1.29 11.14 -1.32
C ALA A 41 -0.42 11.80 -0.24
N ASP A 42 -0.25 11.15 0.91
CA ASP A 42 0.60 11.65 1.99
C ASP A 42 2.08 11.67 1.59
N VAL A 43 2.57 10.61 0.93
CA VAL A 43 3.95 10.55 0.41
C VAL A 43 4.17 11.59 -0.68
N ALA A 44 3.24 11.72 -1.64
CA ALA A 44 3.31 12.72 -2.70
C ALA A 44 3.32 14.16 -2.15
N ALA A 45 2.52 14.43 -1.10
CA ALA A 45 2.52 15.72 -0.41
C ALA A 45 3.89 16.01 0.24
N VAL A 46 4.53 15.03 0.87
CA VAL A 46 5.89 15.19 1.41
C VAL A 46 6.89 15.44 0.29
N CYS A 47 6.90 14.61 -0.76
CA CYS A 47 7.84 14.73 -1.88
C CYS A 47 7.73 16.07 -2.62
N SER A 48 6.53 16.62 -2.76
CA SER A 48 6.32 17.92 -3.39
C SER A 48 6.67 19.11 -2.49
N ALA A 49 6.63 18.93 -1.16
CA ALA A 49 6.89 20.00 -0.20
C ALA A 49 8.38 20.14 0.16
N VAL A 50 9.13 19.04 0.23
CA VAL A 50 10.56 19.02 0.63
C VAL A 50 11.45 19.94 -0.23
N PRO A 51 11.32 20.01 -1.57
CA PRO A 51 12.14 20.92 -2.38
C PRO A 51 11.95 22.41 -2.07
N ASN A 52 10.83 22.77 -1.41
CA ASN A 52 10.51 24.15 -1.03
C ASN A 52 11.03 24.51 0.38
N LEU A 53 11.66 23.57 1.08
CA LEU A 53 12.25 23.83 2.39
C LEU A 53 13.67 24.40 2.28
N PRO A 54 14.11 25.20 3.28
CA PRO A 54 15.52 25.49 3.46
C PRO A 54 16.35 24.21 3.57
N ALA A 55 17.58 24.23 3.05
CA ALA A 55 18.46 23.06 3.02
C ALA A 55 18.69 22.44 4.42
N ALA A 56 18.80 23.27 5.47
CA ALA A 56 18.97 22.80 6.84
C ALA A 56 17.76 21.97 7.32
N ASP A 57 16.54 22.43 7.04
CA ASP A 57 15.30 21.75 7.44
C ASP A 57 15.09 20.48 6.62
N ALA A 58 15.37 20.51 5.31
CA ALA A 58 15.34 19.33 4.46
C ALA A 58 16.35 18.26 4.91
N HIS A 59 17.57 18.67 5.28
CA HIS A 59 18.59 17.76 5.82
C HIS A 59 18.18 17.15 7.16
N ALA A 60 17.51 17.92 8.03
CA ALA A 60 17.00 17.40 9.30
C ALA A 60 15.92 16.31 9.10
N LEU A 61 15.13 16.39 8.03
CA LEU A 61 14.11 15.39 7.69
C LEU A 61 14.65 14.16 6.94
N ALA A 62 15.85 14.26 6.36
CA ALA A 62 16.43 13.20 5.53
C ALA A 62 16.53 11.82 6.22
N PRO A 63 16.92 11.70 7.52
CA PRO A 63 16.93 10.41 8.20
C PRO A 63 15.55 9.76 8.27
N GLU A 64 14.51 10.53 8.57
CA GLU A 64 13.13 10.05 8.66
C GLU A 64 12.60 9.63 7.29
N MET A 65 12.88 10.42 6.24
CA MET A 65 12.53 10.06 4.86
C MET A 65 13.20 8.75 4.44
N LYS A 66 14.49 8.58 4.75
CA LYS A 66 15.22 7.33 4.46
C LYS A 66 14.60 6.14 5.19
N HIS A 67 14.15 6.33 6.42
CA HIS A 67 13.49 5.29 7.19
C HIS A 67 12.15 4.88 6.57
N VAL A 68 11.30 5.85 6.19
CA VAL A 68 10.04 5.59 5.49
C VAL A 68 10.26 4.85 4.17
N ILE A 69 11.28 5.21 3.39
CA ILE A 69 11.65 4.49 2.15
C ILE A 69 11.97 3.03 2.46
N GLY A 70 12.79 2.75 3.48
CA GLY A 70 13.12 1.38 3.87
C GLY A 70 11.89 0.56 4.29
N LEU A 71 10.93 1.18 5.00
CA LEU A 71 9.67 0.52 5.35
C LEU A 71 8.80 0.21 4.12
N LEU A 72 8.74 1.11 3.14
CA LEU A 72 8.04 0.89 1.88
C LEU A 72 8.65 -0.28 1.09
N GLU A 73 9.98 -0.36 1.02
CA GLU A 73 10.68 -1.47 0.37
C GLU A 73 10.40 -2.81 1.06
N LEU A 74 10.44 -2.84 2.40
CA LEU A 74 10.10 -4.03 3.18
C LEU A 74 8.64 -4.46 2.95
N LEU A 75 7.71 -3.51 2.94
CA LEU A 75 6.29 -3.80 2.71
C LEU A 75 6.06 -4.33 1.30
N SER A 76 6.67 -3.72 0.29
CA SER A 76 6.62 -4.18 -1.10
C SER A 76 7.13 -5.61 -1.24
N LYS A 77 8.25 -5.92 -0.57
CA LYS A 77 8.81 -7.28 -0.54
C LYS A 77 7.83 -8.26 0.14
N ALA A 78 7.29 -7.91 1.31
CA ALA A 78 6.35 -8.76 2.04
C ALA A 78 5.08 -9.07 1.24
N ILE A 79 4.49 -8.06 0.59
CA ILE A 79 3.32 -8.22 -0.28
C ILE A 79 3.66 -9.10 -1.50
N SER A 80 4.84 -8.91 -2.09
CA SER A 80 5.28 -9.70 -3.25
C SER A 80 5.50 -11.17 -2.88
N GLU A 81 6.10 -11.44 -1.73
CA GLU A 81 6.28 -12.79 -1.20
C GLU A 81 4.92 -13.45 -0.88
N GLN A 82 3.99 -12.70 -0.29
CA GLN A 82 2.64 -13.19 -0.02
C GLN A 82 1.85 -13.50 -1.30
N ALA A 83 1.95 -12.64 -2.32
CA ALA A 83 1.34 -12.87 -3.63
C ALA A 83 1.94 -14.09 -4.36
N ALA A 84 3.22 -14.40 -4.14
CA ALA A 84 3.87 -15.59 -4.67
C ALA A 84 3.54 -16.86 -3.87
N ALA A 85 3.26 -16.72 -2.58
CA ALA A 85 2.91 -17.81 -1.67
C ALA A 85 1.42 -18.18 -1.69
N GLU A 86 0.53 -17.27 -2.11
CA GLU A 86 -0.85 -17.65 -2.42
C GLU A 86 -0.82 -18.65 -3.59
N PRO A 87 -1.25 -19.91 -3.38
CA PRO A 87 -1.51 -20.77 -4.52
C PRO A 87 -2.55 -20.00 -5.35
N GLN A 88 -2.29 -19.84 -6.65
CA GLN A 88 -3.31 -19.40 -7.61
C GLN A 88 -4.50 -20.33 -7.43
N ASN A 89 -5.43 -19.95 -6.54
CA ASN A 89 -6.46 -20.85 -6.11
C ASN A 89 -7.27 -21.14 -7.36
N SER A 90 -7.29 -22.42 -7.70
CA SER A 90 -7.98 -23.01 -8.84
C SER A 90 -9.50 -22.78 -8.83
N ASP A 91 -9.98 -21.88 -7.97
CA ASP A 91 -11.34 -21.41 -7.85
C ASP A 91 -11.83 -20.81 -9.15
N SER A 92 -10.99 -20.16 -9.96
CA SER A 92 -11.49 -19.68 -11.27
C SER A 92 -11.92 -20.84 -12.18
N ALA A 93 -11.23 -21.99 -12.14
CA ALA A 93 -11.59 -23.16 -12.93
C ALA A 93 -12.75 -23.96 -12.30
N ALA A 94 -12.86 -23.97 -10.98
CA ALA A 94 -13.99 -24.56 -10.26
C ALA A 94 -15.28 -23.72 -10.47
N LEU A 95 -15.19 -22.39 -10.33
CA LEU A 95 -16.27 -21.44 -10.59
C LEU A 95 -16.71 -21.44 -12.06
N ARG A 96 -15.76 -21.52 -13.01
CA ARG A 96 -16.10 -21.68 -14.45
C ARG A 96 -16.84 -23.00 -14.70
N ARG A 97 -16.42 -24.11 -14.07
CA ARG A 97 -17.12 -25.40 -14.16
C ARG A 97 -18.50 -25.37 -13.54
N GLN A 98 -18.66 -24.71 -12.39
CA GLN A 98 -19.94 -24.57 -11.70
C GLN A 98 -20.90 -23.68 -12.50
N ALA A 99 -20.41 -22.57 -13.07
CA ALA A 99 -21.19 -21.73 -13.97
C ALA A 99 -21.59 -22.48 -15.24
N ALA A 100 -20.66 -23.20 -15.89
CA ALA A 100 -20.96 -24.01 -17.07
C ALA A 100 -22.01 -25.11 -16.78
N ALA A 101 -21.99 -25.73 -15.61
CA ALA A 101 -23.01 -26.70 -15.20
C ALA A 101 -24.38 -26.05 -14.97
N ALA A 102 -24.41 -24.85 -14.39
CA ALA A 102 -25.66 -24.10 -14.14
C ALA A 102 -26.33 -23.61 -15.45
N TYR A 103 -25.55 -23.20 -16.45
CA TYR A 103 -26.07 -22.72 -17.73
C TYR A 103 -26.17 -23.81 -18.82
N GLY A 104 -25.40 -24.90 -18.73
CA GLY A 104 -25.34 -25.97 -19.73
C GLY A 104 -26.38 -27.08 -19.59
N GLY A 105 -27.20 -27.08 -18.52
CA GLY A 105 -28.21 -28.12 -18.26
C GLY A 105 -29.43 -28.13 -19.20
N GLY A 106 -29.52 -27.21 -20.17
CA GLY A 106 -30.73 -26.99 -20.97
C GLY A 106 -30.93 -27.87 -22.22
N GLN A 107 -29.96 -28.69 -22.65
CA GLN A 107 -30.04 -29.39 -23.95
C GLN A 107 -30.20 -30.92 -23.88
N LYS A 108 -30.93 -31.42 -22.88
CA LYS A 108 -31.31 -32.84 -22.84
C LYS A 108 -32.78 -33.10 -22.55
N ARG A 109 -33.70 -32.38 -23.22
CA ARG A 109 -35.09 -32.86 -23.36
C ARG A 109 -35.88 -32.11 -24.44
N ARG A 110 -35.71 -32.49 -25.70
CA ARG A 110 -36.82 -32.51 -26.67
C ARG A 110 -36.46 -33.41 -27.85
N ARG A 111 -37.13 -34.57 -27.84
CA ARG A 111 -37.53 -35.45 -28.94
C ARG A 111 -36.58 -35.64 -30.11
#